data_AF-A0A0N6ZJY8-F1
#
_entry.id   AF-A0A0N6ZJY8-F1
#
_cell.length_a   1.000
_cell.length_b   1.000
_cell.length_c   1.000
_cell.angle_alpha   90.00
_cell.angle_beta   90.00
_cell.angle_gamma   90.00
#
_symmetry.space_group_name_H-M   'P 1'
#
loop_
_entity.id
_entity.type
_entity.pdbx_description
1 polymer ?
#
loop_
_entity_poly.entity_id
_entity_poly.type
_entity_poly.pdbx_seq_one_letter_code
_entity_poly.pdbx_strand_id
1 'polypeptide(L)'
;MKLGSRIGAVLGALLSALTLVLMLPGSAQARAQACYGFGCDGHDPNIQTWQTGPVSPYGPYNLGSSFLYELRWGKTDGDQYSWARLHYISGSNEQDWSVYVQRCTKDQSECYWRLGLKRGGASGWTAKIPSGTNYYWTRTPMYYNPSTHMMRACVEDPSGDQSCTPWY
;
A
#
# COMPACT_ATOMS: atom_id res chain seq x y z
N MET A 1 -6.39 -19.63 66.10
CA MET A 1 -5.83 -19.69 64.72
C MET A 1 -6.95 -19.31 63.75
N LYS A 2 -6.80 -18.21 62.98
CA LYS A 2 -7.81 -17.70 62.04
C LYS A 2 -7.48 -18.16 60.61
N LEU A 3 -8.03 -19.30 60.18
CA LEU A 3 -8.14 -19.65 58.76
C LEU A 3 -9.47 -19.07 58.24
N GLY A 4 -9.44 -18.02 57.43
CA GLY A 4 -10.69 -17.51 56.87
C GLY A 4 -10.63 -16.30 55.95
N SER A 5 -9.46 -15.90 55.44
CA SER A 5 -9.36 -14.65 54.67
C SER A 5 -8.40 -14.71 53.49
N ARG A 6 -8.40 -15.81 52.72
CA ARG A 6 -7.64 -15.88 51.46
C ARG A 6 -8.37 -16.50 50.27
N ILE A 7 -9.57 -17.07 50.46
CA ILE A 7 -10.34 -17.69 49.36
C ILE A 7 -11.26 -16.68 48.66
N GLY A 8 -11.76 -15.66 49.38
CA GLY A 8 -12.67 -14.66 48.81
C GLY A 8 -12.04 -13.71 47.78
N ALA A 9 -10.72 -13.49 47.86
CA ALA A 9 -10.02 -12.59 46.93
C ALA A 9 -9.75 -13.23 45.55
N VAL A 10 -9.75 -14.56 45.44
CA VAL A 10 -9.45 -15.27 44.19
C VAL A 10 -10.69 -15.42 43.31
N LEU A 11 -11.88 -15.53 43.91
CA LEU A 11 -13.14 -15.65 43.15
C LEU A 11 -13.67 -14.31 42.60
N GLY A 12 -13.34 -13.18 43.23
CA GLY A 12 -13.73 -11.85 42.72
C GLY A 12 -13.06 -11.48 41.40
N ALA A 13 -11.83 -11.95 41.17
CA ALA A 13 -11.06 -11.65 39.96
C ALA A 13 -11.48 -12.49 38.74
N LEU A 14 -12.14 -13.64 38.95
CA LEU A 14 -12.56 -14.53 37.87
C LEU A 14 -13.88 -14.09 37.21
N LEU A 15 -14.77 -13.39 37.92
CA LEU A 15 -16.01 -12.88 37.31
C LEU A 15 -15.82 -11.57 36.52
N SER A 16 -14.81 -10.76 36.83
CA SER A 16 -14.51 -9.53 36.08
C SER A 16 -13.87 -9.80 34.71
N ALA A 17 -13.31 -10.99 34.49
CA ALA A 17 -12.70 -11.40 33.23
C ALA A 17 -13.73 -11.94 32.21
N LEU A 18 -14.94 -12.33 32.65
CA LEU A 18 -15.94 -12.95 31.77
C LEU A 18 -16.87 -11.95 31.07
N THR A 19 -16.92 -10.68 31.49
CA THR A 19 -17.73 -9.64 30.83
C THR A 19 -17.00 -8.89 29.73
N LEU A 20 -15.68 -9.09 29.57
CA LEU A 20 -14.88 -8.47 28.51
C LEU A 20 -14.80 -9.28 27.21
N VAL A 21 -15.44 -10.46 27.14
CA VAL A 21 -15.42 -11.32 25.95
C VAL A 21 -16.63 -11.08 25.02
N LEU A 22 -17.69 -10.42 25.53
CA LEU A 22 -18.90 -10.11 24.74
C LEU A 22 -18.84 -8.77 23.98
N MET A 23 -17.71 -8.05 24.06
CA MET A 23 -17.46 -6.84 23.25
C MET A 23 -16.41 -7.07 22.16
N LEU A 24 -16.21 -8.30 21.73
CA LEU A 24 -15.62 -8.56 20.42
C LEU A 24 -16.73 -8.39 19.38
N PRO A 25 -16.79 -7.29 18.62
CA PRO A 25 -17.58 -7.32 17.39
C PRO A 25 -17.07 -8.50 16.58
N GLY A 26 -17.97 -9.43 16.26
CA GLY A 26 -17.66 -10.63 15.49
C GLY A 26 -16.82 -10.25 14.27
N SER A 27 -15.63 -10.84 14.21
CA SER A 27 -14.66 -10.72 13.12
C SER A 27 -15.16 -11.44 11.87
N ALA A 28 -16.26 -10.95 11.30
CA ALA A 28 -16.80 -11.38 10.01
C ALA A 28 -17.65 -10.30 9.33
N GLN A 29 -18.15 -9.30 10.06
CA GLN A 29 -18.98 -8.22 9.52
C GLN A 29 -18.67 -6.89 10.24
N ALA A 30 -17.45 -6.39 10.08
CA ALA A 30 -17.10 -5.05 10.52
C ALA A 30 -16.26 -4.34 9.46
N ARG A 31 -16.96 -3.48 8.71
CA ARG A 31 -16.47 -2.28 8.02
C ARG A 31 -15.64 -2.51 6.75
N ALA A 32 -16.34 -2.56 5.62
CA ALA A 32 -15.87 -1.80 4.45
C ALA A 32 -15.87 -0.32 4.88
N GLN A 33 -14.78 0.12 5.50
CA GLN A 33 -14.63 1.52 5.88
C GLN A 33 -14.33 2.27 4.58
N ALA A 34 -15.39 2.69 3.89
CA ALA A 34 -15.30 3.49 2.69
C ALA A 34 -14.37 4.68 2.96
N CYS A 35 -13.27 4.76 2.21
CA CYS A 35 -12.25 5.76 2.42
C CYS A 35 -12.80 7.14 2.13
N TYR A 36 -13.04 7.93 3.18
CA TYR A 36 -13.45 9.32 3.02
C TYR A 36 -12.21 10.22 2.92
N GLY A 37 -12.19 11.13 1.94
CA GLY A 37 -11.19 12.20 1.83
C GLY A 37 -9.74 11.72 1.86
N PHE A 38 -9.43 10.61 1.19
CA PHE A 38 -8.10 9.99 1.11
C PHE A 38 -7.51 9.43 2.42
N GLY A 39 -8.33 9.25 3.47
CA GLY A 39 -7.88 8.75 4.78
C GLY A 39 -7.27 7.34 4.80
N CYS A 40 -7.29 6.62 3.68
CA CYS A 40 -6.69 5.28 3.53
C CYS A 40 -5.43 5.27 2.65
N ASP A 41 -4.92 6.45 2.28
CA ASP A 41 -3.66 6.55 1.55
C ASP A 41 -2.48 6.07 2.40
N GLY A 42 -1.42 5.59 1.75
CA GLY A 42 -0.15 5.29 2.42
C GLY A 42 0.01 3.84 2.86
N HIS A 43 -0.96 2.97 2.59
CA HIS A 43 -0.91 1.57 2.99
C HIS A 43 0.12 0.78 2.15
N ASP A 44 0.68 -0.28 2.74
CA ASP A 44 1.57 -1.20 2.02
C ASP A 44 0.71 -2.17 1.16
N PRO A 45 0.89 -2.25 -0.18
CA PRO A 45 0.07 -3.09 -1.04
C PRO A 45 0.34 -4.61 -0.93
N ASN A 46 1.42 -5.05 -0.28
CA ASN A 46 1.76 -6.48 -0.13
C ASN A 46 1.16 -7.11 1.13
N ILE A 47 0.69 -6.32 2.09
CA ILE A 47 0.02 -6.85 3.30
C ILE A 47 -1.51 -6.87 3.15
N GLN A 48 -2.03 -6.47 2.00
CA GLN A 48 -3.47 -6.39 1.74
C GLN A 48 -4.04 -7.74 1.31
N THR A 49 -5.30 -7.97 1.68
CA THR A 49 -6.11 -9.05 1.11
C THR A 49 -6.92 -8.48 -0.06
N TRP A 50 -6.54 -8.83 -1.28
CA TRP A 50 -7.17 -8.27 -2.47
C TRP A 50 -8.49 -8.97 -2.80
N GLN A 51 -9.57 -8.19 -2.91
CA GLN A 51 -10.86 -8.64 -3.47
C GLN A 51 -10.77 -8.81 -4.98
N THR A 52 -10.07 -7.88 -5.65
CA THR A 52 -9.70 -7.97 -7.06
C THR A 52 -8.31 -7.40 -7.27
N GLY A 53 -7.60 -7.92 -8.28
CA GLY A 53 -6.20 -7.60 -8.48
C GLY A 53 -5.27 -8.34 -7.50
N PRO A 54 -3.99 -7.94 -7.38
CA PRO A 54 -3.39 -6.77 -7.99
C PRO A 54 -3.02 -7.01 -9.48
N VAL A 55 -3.34 -6.06 -10.36
CA VAL A 55 -3.00 -6.09 -11.80
C VAL A 55 -2.27 -4.83 -12.24
N SER A 56 -1.70 -4.86 -13.43
CA SER A 56 -1.03 -3.71 -14.05
C SER A 56 -1.92 -3.16 -15.16
N PRO A 57 -2.76 -2.14 -14.90
CA PRO A 57 -3.54 -1.51 -15.96
C PRO A 57 -2.65 -0.87 -17.04
N TYR A 58 -1.48 -0.35 -16.66
CA TYR A 58 -0.50 0.22 -17.59
C TYR A 58 0.92 -0.22 -17.26
N GLY A 59 1.67 -0.58 -18.31
CA GLY A 59 3.03 -1.10 -18.21
C GLY A 59 3.08 -2.63 -18.02
N PRO A 60 4.28 -3.19 -17.75
CA PRO A 60 5.54 -2.48 -17.56
C PRO A 60 6.05 -1.80 -18.83
N TYR A 61 6.43 -0.53 -18.72
CA TYR A 61 7.12 0.22 -19.76
C TYR A 61 8.62 0.19 -19.53
N ASN A 62 9.38 0.09 -20.61
CA ASN A 62 10.84 0.04 -20.56
C ASN A 62 11.44 1.46 -20.54
N LEU A 63 12.35 1.71 -19.61
CA LEU A 63 13.07 2.97 -19.43
C LEU A 63 14.52 2.90 -19.94
N GLY A 64 14.92 1.75 -20.49
CA GLY A 64 16.31 1.44 -20.77
C GLY A 64 17.05 0.94 -19.52
N SER A 65 18.31 0.53 -19.70
CA SER A 65 19.21 0.14 -18.59
C SER A 65 18.66 -0.91 -17.61
N SER A 66 17.77 -1.78 -18.08
CA SER A 66 17.06 -2.79 -17.27
C SER A 66 16.07 -2.23 -16.25
N PHE A 67 15.65 -0.97 -16.39
CA PHE A 67 14.59 -0.37 -15.59
C PHE A 67 13.26 -0.48 -16.32
N LEU A 68 12.22 -0.89 -15.57
CA LEU A 68 10.84 -0.85 -16.04
C LEU A 68 9.97 -0.16 -15.00
N TYR A 69 8.86 0.43 -15.41
CA TYR A 69 7.88 0.96 -14.46
C TYR A 69 6.45 0.66 -14.90
N GLU A 70 5.55 0.59 -13.93
CA GLU A 70 4.13 0.33 -14.17
C GLU A 70 3.26 0.98 -13.09
N LEU A 71 2.01 1.23 -13.49
CA LEU A 71 0.93 1.50 -12.55
C LEU A 71 0.30 0.16 -12.19
N ARG A 72 0.14 -0.08 -10.90
CA ARG A 72 -0.58 -1.23 -10.35
C ARG A 72 -1.89 -0.76 -9.74
N TRP A 73 -2.90 -1.62 -9.77
CA TRP A 73 -4.17 -1.38 -9.09
C TRP A 73 -4.72 -2.67 -8.46
N GLY A 74 -5.51 -2.51 -7.40
CA GLY A 74 -6.30 -3.57 -6.80
C GLY A 74 -7.43 -3.01 -5.93
N LYS A 75 -8.41 -3.86 -5.62
CA LYS A 75 -9.53 -3.53 -4.73
C LYS A 75 -9.39 -4.26 -3.41
N THR A 76 -9.44 -3.54 -2.30
CA THR A 76 -9.52 -4.10 -0.95
C THR A 76 -10.54 -3.30 -0.15
N ASP A 77 -11.20 -3.93 0.82
CA ASP A 77 -12.16 -3.28 1.73
C ASP A 77 -13.32 -2.53 1.04
N GLY A 78 -13.64 -2.90 -0.21
CA GLY A 78 -14.67 -2.24 -1.01
C GLY A 78 -14.15 -1.05 -1.84
N ASP A 79 -12.90 -0.66 -1.67
CA ASP A 79 -12.29 0.52 -2.28
C ASP A 79 -11.17 0.17 -3.26
N GLN A 80 -11.04 1.00 -4.29
CA GLN A 80 -10.04 0.86 -5.34
C GLN A 80 -8.78 1.65 -4.98
N TYR A 81 -7.61 1.02 -5.15
CA TYR A 81 -6.31 1.63 -4.86
C TYR A 81 -5.34 1.46 -6.02
N SER A 82 -4.44 2.42 -6.16
CA SER A 82 -3.36 2.41 -7.14
C SER A 82 -2.00 2.68 -6.49
N TRP A 83 -0.94 2.08 -7.03
CA TRP A 83 0.46 2.33 -6.62
C TRP A 83 1.39 2.18 -7.82
N ALA A 84 2.57 2.79 -7.75
CA ALA A 84 3.58 2.63 -8.77
C ALA A 84 4.60 1.55 -8.38
N ARG A 85 5.18 0.87 -9.37
CA ARG A 85 6.25 -0.10 -9.18
C ARG A 85 7.38 0.17 -10.18
N LEU A 86 8.61 0.13 -9.68
CA LEU A 86 9.87 0.25 -10.41
C LEU A 86 10.61 -1.09 -10.38
N HIS A 87 10.89 -1.65 -11.55
CA HIS A 87 11.79 -2.77 -11.78
C HIS A 87 13.22 -2.31 -11.91
N TYR A 88 14.15 -3.11 -11.42
CA TYR A 88 15.56 -2.97 -11.76
C TYR A 88 16.35 -4.22 -11.37
N ILE A 89 17.60 -4.27 -11.80
CA ILE A 89 18.61 -5.22 -11.34
C ILE A 89 19.36 -4.56 -10.18
N SER A 90 19.58 -5.24 -9.06
CA SER A 90 20.32 -4.63 -7.94
C SER A 90 21.74 -4.21 -8.35
N GLY A 91 22.16 -3.03 -7.91
CA GLY A 91 23.45 -2.45 -8.26
C GLY A 91 23.44 -1.70 -9.60
N SER A 92 22.27 -1.43 -10.18
CA SER A 92 22.11 -0.67 -11.42
C SER A 92 21.94 0.84 -11.19
N ASN A 93 22.44 1.35 -10.06
CA ASN A 93 22.20 2.72 -9.58
C ASN A 93 20.72 3.04 -9.36
N GLU A 94 19.97 2.06 -8.87
CA GLU A 94 18.53 2.18 -8.63
C GLU A 94 18.13 3.34 -7.72
N GLN A 95 19.01 3.73 -6.79
CA GLN A 95 18.81 4.82 -5.86
C GLN A 95 18.73 6.21 -6.53
N ASP A 96 19.23 6.33 -7.75
CA ASP A 96 19.20 7.57 -8.53
C ASP A 96 17.87 7.74 -9.27
N TRP A 97 17.06 6.67 -9.34
CA TRP A 97 15.72 6.69 -9.92
C TRP A 97 14.68 6.92 -8.83
N SER A 98 13.67 7.75 -9.12
CA SER A 98 12.53 7.97 -8.24
C SER A 98 11.24 7.48 -8.88
N VAL A 99 10.38 6.81 -8.12
CA VAL A 99 9.05 6.36 -8.55
C VAL A 99 7.99 6.92 -7.62
N TYR A 100 6.87 7.38 -8.17
CA TYR A 100 5.74 7.95 -7.43
C TYR A 100 4.44 7.83 -8.20
N VAL A 101 3.33 8.19 -7.55
CA VAL A 101 2.02 8.28 -8.16
C VAL A 101 1.61 9.75 -8.32
N GLN A 102 0.86 10.05 -9.36
CA GLN A 102 0.09 11.28 -9.46
C GLN A 102 -1.40 10.94 -9.47
N ARG A 103 -2.19 11.74 -8.78
CA ARG A 103 -3.66 11.62 -8.73
C ARG A 103 -4.26 12.95 -9.10
N CYS A 104 -5.21 12.97 -10.02
CA CYS A 104 -5.98 14.17 -10.32
C CYS A 104 -7.47 13.85 -10.31
N THR A 105 -8.29 14.86 -10.11
CA THR A 105 -9.69 14.79 -10.52
C THR A 105 -9.76 14.54 -12.03
N LYS A 106 -10.83 13.90 -12.51
CA LYS A 106 -10.96 13.57 -13.95
C LYS A 106 -11.01 14.81 -14.86
N ASP A 107 -11.48 15.93 -14.33
CA ASP A 107 -11.46 17.24 -15.01
C ASP A 107 -10.12 17.98 -14.86
N GLN A 108 -9.13 17.39 -14.17
CA GLN A 108 -7.80 17.93 -13.91
C GLN A 108 -7.79 19.28 -13.15
N SER A 109 -8.89 19.65 -12.50
CA SER A 109 -8.96 20.88 -11.70
C SER A 109 -8.13 20.81 -10.42
N GLU A 110 -7.96 19.60 -9.86
CA GLU A 110 -7.17 19.36 -8.67
C GLU A 110 -6.22 18.18 -8.89
N CYS A 111 -4.94 18.38 -8.57
CA CYS A 111 -3.90 17.37 -8.75
C CYS A 111 -2.97 17.27 -7.55
N TYR A 112 -2.70 16.03 -7.17
CA TYR A 112 -1.76 15.61 -6.15
C TYR A 112 -0.54 15.03 -6.82
N TRP A 113 0.58 15.75 -6.69
CA TRP A 113 1.82 15.43 -7.36
C TRP A 113 2.75 14.64 -6.44
N ARG A 114 3.51 13.71 -7.02
CA ARG A 114 4.59 12.96 -6.32
C ARG A 114 4.14 12.20 -5.07
N LEU A 115 2.93 11.66 -5.08
CA LEU A 115 2.41 10.85 -3.98
C LEU A 115 3.29 9.61 -3.77
N GLY A 116 3.77 9.46 -2.55
CA GLY A 116 4.45 8.24 -2.12
C GLY A 116 5.80 8.02 -2.75
N LEU A 117 6.49 9.10 -3.12
CA LEU A 117 7.79 9.05 -3.74
C LEU A 117 8.75 8.10 -3.00
N LYS A 118 9.35 7.19 -3.77
CA LYS A 118 10.41 6.28 -3.34
C LYS A 118 11.54 6.31 -4.34
N ARG A 119 12.77 6.20 -3.83
CA ARG A 119 13.93 5.86 -4.65
C ARG A 119 14.03 4.35 -4.79
N GLY A 120 14.62 3.86 -5.88
CA GLY A 120 14.97 2.44 -5.98
C GLY A 120 15.80 2.00 -4.78
N GLY A 121 15.53 0.80 -4.26
CA GLY A 121 16.19 0.27 -3.08
C GLY A 121 15.66 0.80 -1.74
N ALA A 122 14.56 1.57 -1.73
CA ALA A 122 13.97 2.09 -0.50
C ALA A 122 13.57 0.97 0.49
N SER A 123 14.19 0.98 1.68
CA SER A 123 13.94 0.01 2.75
C SER A 123 12.44 -0.09 3.11
N GLY A 124 11.97 -1.33 3.32
CA GLY A 124 10.55 -1.66 3.57
C GLY A 124 9.65 -1.61 2.32
N TRP A 125 10.09 -0.94 1.25
CA TRP A 125 9.35 -0.78 0.00
C TRP A 125 9.97 -1.54 -1.17
N THR A 126 11.11 -2.18 -0.95
CA THR A 126 11.81 -3.00 -1.93
C THR A 126 11.67 -4.48 -1.62
N ALA A 127 11.41 -5.30 -2.63
CA ALA A 127 11.40 -6.76 -2.53
C ALA A 127 12.11 -7.40 -3.72
N LYS A 128 12.82 -8.51 -3.46
CA LYS A 128 13.42 -9.33 -4.51
C LYS A 128 12.33 -10.04 -5.30
N ILE A 129 12.53 -10.19 -6.60
CA ILE A 129 11.65 -11.00 -7.44
C ILE A 129 11.99 -12.48 -7.25
N PRO A 130 11.02 -13.35 -6.91
CA PRO A 130 11.29 -14.76 -6.63
C PRO A 130 11.95 -15.53 -7.79
N SER A 131 11.63 -15.19 -9.04
CA SER A 131 12.07 -15.91 -10.25
C SER A 131 13.23 -15.25 -11.00
N GLY A 132 13.73 -14.10 -10.53
CA GLY A 132 14.78 -13.34 -11.20
C GLY A 132 16.11 -13.39 -10.46
N THR A 133 17.19 -13.79 -11.14
CA THR A 133 18.53 -13.57 -10.61
C THR A 133 18.77 -12.07 -10.51
N ASN A 134 18.84 -11.56 -9.27
CA ASN A 134 19.15 -10.16 -8.91
C ASN A 134 18.16 -9.08 -9.36
N TYR A 135 16.92 -9.43 -9.72
CA TYR A 135 15.89 -8.44 -9.98
C TYR A 135 15.10 -8.06 -8.72
N TYR A 136 14.69 -6.81 -8.66
CA TYR A 136 13.98 -6.22 -7.53
C TYR A 136 12.86 -5.30 -7.99
N TRP A 137 11.83 -5.21 -7.16
CA TRP A 137 10.78 -4.22 -7.27
C TRP A 137 10.90 -3.23 -6.13
N THR A 138 10.96 -1.94 -6.42
CA THR A 138 10.58 -0.89 -5.46
C THR A 138 9.18 -0.41 -5.79
N ARG A 139 8.37 -0.14 -4.77
CA ARG A 139 6.96 0.24 -4.92
C ARG A 139 6.64 1.43 -4.03
N THR A 140 5.68 2.23 -4.47
CA THR A 140 5.11 3.26 -3.62
C THR A 140 4.12 2.63 -2.64
N PRO A 141 3.71 3.35 -1.59
CA PRO A 141 2.45 3.07 -0.93
C PRO A 141 1.28 3.05 -1.91
N MET A 142 0.19 2.41 -1.53
CA MET A 142 -1.07 2.48 -2.27
C MET A 142 -1.89 3.69 -1.86
N TYR A 143 -2.59 4.23 -2.84
CA TYR A 143 -3.37 5.46 -2.74
C TYR A 143 -4.79 5.18 -3.21
N TYR A 144 -5.75 5.68 -2.46
CA TYR A 144 -7.16 5.55 -2.79
C TYR A 144 -7.44 6.21 -4.15
N ASN A 145 -8.10 5.45 -5.03
CA ASN A 145 -8.42 5.82 -6.40
C ASN A 145 -9.95 5.79 -6.59
N PRO A 146 -10.68 6.80 -6.08
CA PRO A 146 -12.12 6.87 -6.24
C PRO A 146 -12.50 7.13 -7.71
N SER A 147 -13.74 6.79 -8.08
CA SER A 147 -14.25 6.92 -9.45
C SER A 147 -14.26 8.34 -10.02
N THR A 148 -14.13 9.37 -9.18
CA THR A 148 -14.03 10.79 -9.55
C THR A 148 -12.61 11.22 -9.93
N HIS A 149 -11.64 10.36 -9.68
CA HIS A 149 -10.22 10.63 -9.91
C HIS A 149 -9.65 9.71 -10.99
N MET A 150 -8.46 10.08 -11.43
CA MET A 150 -7.60 9.28 -12.28
C MET A 150 -6.19 9.30 -11.73
N MET A 151 -5.44 8.22 -11.95
CA MET A 151 -4.11 8.05 -11.39
C MET A 151 -3.12 7.54 -12.42
N ARG A 152 -1.85 7.93 -12.29
CA ARG A 152 -0.76 7.42 -13.12
C ARG A 152 0.50 7.20 -12.31
N ALA A 153 1.30 6.24 -12.73
CA ALA A 153 2.63 6.03 -12.18
C ALA A 153 3.61 6.90 -12.95
N CYS A 154 4.52 7.54 -12.24
CA CYS A 154 5.58 8.32 -12.82
C CYS A 154 6.92 7.88 -12.25
N VAL A 155 7.94 8.02 -13.07
CA VAL A 155 9.33 7.78 -12.73
C VAL A 155 10.14 9.00 -13.16
N GLU A 156 11.14 9.34 -12.36
CA GLU A 156 12.17 10.32 -12.71
C GLU A 156 13.50 9.61 -12.77
N ASP A 157 14.21 9.84 -13.87
CA ASP A 157 15.55 9.34 -14.08
C ASP A 157 16.61 10.24 -13.40
N PRO A 158 17.90 9.85 -13.40
CA PRO A 158 18.96 10.64 -12.77
C PRO A 158 19.21 12.02 -13.40
N SER A 159 18.80 12.24 -14.66
CA SER A 159 18.83 13.56 -15.32
C SER A 159 17.71 14.48 -14.85
N GLY A 160 16.69 13.93 -14.17
CA GLY A 160 15.49 14.64 -13.76
C GLY A 160 14.36 14.58 -14.79
N ASP A 161 14.52 13.79 -15.86
CA ASP A 161 13.48 13.62 -16.87
C ASP A 161 12.37 12.71 -16.33
N GLN A 162 11.14 13.18 -16.47
CA GLN A 162 9.95 12.48 -16.01
C GLN A 162 9.36 11.63 -17.14
N SER A 163 9.07 10.36 -16.83
CA SER A 163 8.24 9.48 -17.65
C SER A 163 7.02 9.04 -16.85
N CYS A 164 5.83 9.09 -17.43
CA CYS A 164 4.60 8.69 -16.76
C CYS A 164 3.75 7.75 -17.63
N THR A 165 3.02 6.85 -16.97
CA THR A 165 1.98 6.04 -17.62
C THR A 165 0.83 6.95 -18.07
N PRO A 166 -0.06 6.46 -18.95
CA PRO A 166 -1.36 7.09 -19.15
C PRO A 166 -2.14 7.22 -17.84
N TRP A 167 -3.14 8.11 -17.83
CA TRP A 167 -4.09 8.27 -16.74
C TRP A 167 -5.09 7.10 -16.72
N TYR A 168 -5.18 6.38 -15.59
CA TYR A 168 -6.12 5.28 -15.33
C TYR A 168 -7.33 5.78 -14.56
#